data_AF-A0A7Y5WT75-F1
#
_entry.id   AF-A0A7Y5WT75-F1
#
_cell.length_a   1.000
_cell.length_b   1.000
_cell.length_c   1.000
_cell.angle_alpha   90.00
_cell.angle_beta   90.00
_cell.angle_gamma   90.00
#
_symmetry.space_group_name_H-M   'P 1'
#
loop_
_entity.id
_entity.type
_entity.pdbx_description
1 polymer ?
#
loop_
_entity_poly.entity_id
_entity_poly.type
_entity_poly.pdbx_seq_one_letter_code
_entity_poly.pdbx_strand_id
1 'polypeptide(L)'
;MDWITRIRSAFSGSAGVPDDDVIEELAQHARLLYDAARAEGCSHDEADRRAAAQIALWRSQAAGLHRHTKRAAAAPPPPASPSRFAGLSSDVRYAARLLRRQPRHALLAIVTMAVGIGATTVLFSLTYGVLVRPLPWPNGDRIVVLQETRGGNAPR
;
A
#
# COMPACT_ATOMS: atom_id res chain seq x y z
N MET A 1 32.56 -18.19 1.15
CA MET A 1 32.98 -16.79 1.38
C MET A 1 32.02 -16.13 2.34
N ASP A 2 32.54 -15.45 3.36
CA ASP A 2 31.72 -14.65 4.27
C ASP A 2 31.52 -13.24 3.68
N TRP A 3 30.37 -13.05 3.04
CA TRP A 3 30.01 -11.80 2.37
C TRP A 3 29.68 -10.67 3.35
N ILE A 4 29.19 -10.99 4.54
CA ILE A 4 28.85 -10.00 5.57
C ILE A 4 30.14 -9.32 6.07
N THR A 5 31.15 -10.11 6.41
CA THR A 5 32.45 -9.58 6.85
C THR A 5 33.13 -8.78 5.74
N ARG A 6 33.05 -9.25 4.49
CA ARG A 6 33.61 -8.53 3.33
C ARG A 6 32.97 -7.17 3.12
N ILE A 7 31.64 -7.08 3.19
CA ILE A 7 30.93 -5.79 3.05
C ILE A 7 31.21 -4.89 4.25
N ARG A 8 31.17 -5.41 5.48
CA ARG A 8 31.51 -4.64 6.67
C ARG A 8 32.91 -4.02 6.57
N SER A 9 33.90 -4.76 6.06
CA SER A 9 35.25 -4.25 5.83
C SER A 9 35.34 -3.24 4.68
N ALA A 10 34.52 -3.37 3.64
CA ALA A 10 34.50 -2.43 2.51
C ALA A 10 33.95 -1.05 2.89
N PHE A 11 33.00 -1.01 3.84
CA PHE A 11 32.30 0.20 4.29
C PHE A 11 32.84 0.79 5.60
N SER A 12 33.82 0.16 6.27
CA SER A 12 34.37 0.65 7.55
C SER A 12 35.10 2.00 7.45
N GLY A 13 35.47 2.45 6.24
CA GLY A 13 36.13 3.73 5.97
C GLY A 13 35.24 4.81 5.35
N SER A 14 33.93 4.56 5.16
CA SER A 14 32.97 5.58 4.66
C SER A 14 32.27 6.29 5.82
N ALA A 15 31.88 7.56 5.62
CA ALA A 15 31.36 8.49 6.63
C ALA A 15 30.01 8.11 7.28
N GLY A 16 29.57 6.86 7.13
CA GLY A 16 28.53 6.27 7.95
C GLY A 16 28.50 4.76 7.69
N VAL A 17 28.57 3.99 8.77
CA VAL A 17 28.45 2.54 8.73
C VAL A 17 26.98 2.22 8.47
N PRO A 18 26.64 1.45 7.41
CA PRO A 18 25.26 1.03 7.16
C PRO A 18 24.72 0.20 8.34
N ASP A 19 23.41 0.27 8.58
CA ASP A 19 22.74 -0.56 9.58
C ASP A 19 22.96 -2.06 9.28
N ASP A 20 22.95 -2.91 10.31
CA ASP A 20 23.21 -4.35 10.14
C ASP A 20 22.22 -5.01 9.16
N ASP A 21 20.96 -4.58 9.14
CA ASP A 21 19.95 -5.03 8.16
C ASP A 21 20.36 -4.70 6.71
N VAL A 22 20.91 -3.49 6.50
CA VAL A 22 21.39 -3.05 5.18
C VAL A 22 22.64 -3.82 4.78
N ILE A 23 23.55 -4.10 5.73
CA ILE A 23 24.73 -4.93 5.48
C ILE A 23 24.31 -6.34 5.05
N GLU A 24 23.29 -6.92 5.70
CA GLU A 24 22.76 -8.24 5.36
C GLU A 24 22.16 -8.24 3.95
N GLU A 25 21.33 -7.26 3.60
CA GLU A 25 20.73 -7.14 2.27
C GLU A 25 21.81 -6.98 1.17
N LEU A 26 22.82 -6.14 1.40
CA LEU A 26 23.95 -5.97 0.47
C LEU A 26 24.76 -7.27 0.33
N ALA A 27 24.93 -8.05 1.40
CA ALA A 27 25.63 -9.33 1.39
C ALA A 27 24.87 -10.38 0.58
N GLN A 28 23.54 -10.41 0.72
CA GLN A 28 22.67 -11.25 -0.10
C GLN A 28 22.78 -10.85 -1.58
N HIS A 29 22.73 -9.55 -1.88
CA HIS A 29 22.82 -9.07 -3.27
C HIS A 29 24.17 -9.38 -3.92
N ALA A 30 25.28 -9.17 -3.20
CA ALA A 30 26.62 -9.51 -3.68
C ALA A 30 26.76 -11.01 -3.96
N ARG A 31 26.18 -11.85 -3.09
CA ARG A 31 26.17 -13.30 -3.29
C ARG A 31 25.35 -13.70 -4.52
N LEU A 32 24.17 -13.12 -4.72
CA LEU A 32 23.34 -13.39 -5.90
C LEU A 32 24.08 -13.06 -7.20
N LEU A 33 24.78 -11.92 -7.26
CA LEU A 33 25.57 -11.54 -8.43
C LEU A 33 26.72 -12.51 -8.71
N TYR A 34 27.41 -12.96 -7.65
CA TYR A 34 28.47 -13.95 -7.77
C TYR A 34 27.93 -15.31 -8.26
N ASP A 35 26.83 -15.78 -7.68
CA ASP A 35 26.21 -17.06 -8.03
C ASP A 35 25.64 -17.03 -9.46
N ALA A 36 25.07 -15.89 -9.89
CA ALA A 36 24.63 -15.69 -11.27
C ALA A 36 25.81 -15.72 -12.27
N ALA A 37 26.91 -15.02 -11.98
CA ALA A 37 28.10 -15.06 -12.82
C ALA A 37 28.71 -16.48 -12.91
N ARG A 38 28.64 -17.25 -11.81
CA ARG A 38 29.02 -18.67 -11.81
C ARG A 38 28.12 -19.51 -12.71
N ALA A 39 26.81 -19.28 -12.67
CA ALA A 39 25.83 -20.00 -13.49
C ALA A 39 26.00 -19.71 -15.00
N GLU A 40 26.46 -18.50 -15.35
CA GLU A 40 26.84 -18.11 -16.72
C GLU A 40 28.15 -18.74 -17.21
N GLY A 41 28.82 -19.55 -16.37
CA GLY A 41 30.07 -20.23 -16.73
C GLY A 41 31.34 -19.39 -16.54
N CYS A 42 31.26 -18.20 -15.92
CA CYS A 42 32.44 -17.39 -15.65
C CYS A 42 33.39 -18.08 -14.66
N SER A 43 34.70 -17.81 -14.73
CA SER A 43 35.68 -18.33 -13.75
C SER A 43 35.42 -17.76 -12.36
N HIS A 44 35.96 -18.40 -11.31
CA HIS A 44 35.80 -17.92 -9.93
C HIS A 44 36.30 -16.48 -9.79
N ASP A 45 37.45 -16.19 -10.37
CA ASP A 45 38.11 -14.88 -10.31
C ASP A 45 37.32 -13.81 -11.06
N GLU A 46 36.67 -14.16 -12.16
CA GLU A 46 35.80 -13.23 -12.90
C GLU A 46 34.54 -12.89 -12.11
N ALA A 47 33.88 -13.89 -11.54
CA ALA A 47 32.70 -13.68 -10.69
C ALA A 47 33.06 -12.84 -9.45
N ASP A 48 34.23 -13.07 -8.85
CA ASP A 48 34.69 -12.29 -7.70
C ASP A 48 35.02 -10.84 -8.07
N ARG A 49 35.68 -10.62 -9.22
CA ARG A 49 35.96 -9.27 -9.75
C ARG A 49 34.68 -8.47 -10.00
N ARG A 50 33.64 -9.09 -10.56
CA ARG A 50 32.34 -8.44 -10.78
C ARG A 50 31.65 -8.05 -9.48
N ALA A 51 31.60 -8.96 -8.50
CA ALA A 51 31.04 -8.68 -7.18
C ALA A 51 31.83 -7.56 -6.47
N ALA A 52 33.16 -7.59 -6.54
CA ALA A 52 34.03 -6.56 -5.97
C ALA A 52 33.82 -5.17 -6.63
N ALA A 53 33.70 -5.13 -7.96
CA ALA A 53 33.44 -3.90 -8.70
C ALA A 53 32.08 -3.28 -8.31
N GLN A 54 31.05 -4.12 -8.14
CA GLN A 54 29.73 -3.67 -7.71
C GLN A 54 29.75 -3.11 -6.27
N ILE A 55 30.45 -3.77 -5.35
CA ILE A 55 30.61 -3.27 -3.97
C ILE A 55 31.33 -1.92 -3.95
N ALA A 56 32.35 -1.72 -4.79
CA ALA A 56 33.05 -0.45 -4.92
C ALA A 56 32.15 0.68 -5.44
N LEU A 57 31.24 0.37 -6.38
CA LEU A 57 30.24 1.32 -6.89
C LEU A 57 29.24 1.71 -5.81
N TRP A 58 28.72 0.74 -5.05
CA TRP A 58 27.81 1.05 -3.94
C TRP A 58 28.49 1.93 -2.88
N ARG A 59 29.76 1.66 -2.57
CA ARG A 59 30.53 2.49 -1.64
C ARG A 59 30.67 3.94 -2.12
N SER A 60 30.89 4.18 -3.41
CA SER A 60 31.01 5.55 -3.94
C SER A 60 29.66 6.29 -3.96
N GLN A 61 28.55 5.56 -4.08
CA GLN A 61 27.18 6.10 -4.02
C GLN A 61 26.61 6.19 -2.59
N ALA A 62 27.20 5.48 -1.62
CA ALA A 62 26.71 5.40 -0.24
C ALA A 62 26.64 6.76 0.47
N ALA A 63 27.45 7.73 0.07
CA ALA A 63 27.36 9.11 0.57
C ALA A 63 25.97 9.76 0.32
N GLY A 64 25.22 9.30 -0.69
CA GLY A 64 23.86 9.75 -0.99
C GLY A 64 22.74 8.93 -0.34
N LEU A 65 23.00 7.67 0.05
CA LEU A 65 22.02 6.76 0.67
C LEU A 65 21.68 7.12 2.12
N HIS A 66 22.51 7.94 2.77
CA HIS A 66 22.40 8.33 4.18
C HIS A 66 21.22 9.25 4.54
N ARG A 67 20.30 9.54 3.61
CA ARG A 67 19.18 10.48 3.86
C ARG A 67 17.80 9.84 4.00
N HIS A 68 17.73 8.53 4.22
CA HIS A 68 16.48 7.92 4.67
C HIS A 68 16.64 7.38 6.09
N THR A 69 15.89 8.03 6.99
CA THR A 69 15.36 7.46 8.23
C THR A 69 16.34 7.10 9.34
N LYS A 70 16.95 8.13 9.95
CA LYS A 70 16.93 8.13 11.43
C LYS A 70 15.46 8.15 11.83
N ARG A 71 14.86 6.97 12.01
CA ARG A 71 13.63 6.83 12.79
C ARG A 71 13.90 7.60 14.06
N ALA A 72 13.16 8.70 14.29
CA ALA A 72 13.27 9.44 15.53
C ALA A 72 13.22 8.39 16.65
N ALA A 73 14.27 8.35 17.48
CA ALA A 73 14.44 7.37 18.54
C ALA A 73 13.07 7.14 19.15
N ALA A 74 12.61 5.88 19.13
CA ALA A 74 11.27 5.52 19.53
C ALA A 74 10.98 6.25 20.85
N ALA A 75 10.03 7.19 20.81
CA ALA A 75 9.63 7.90 22.01
C ALA A 75 9.35 6.82 23.07
N PRO A 76 9.82 7.00 24.32
CA PRO A 76 9.59 6.01 25.36
C PRO A 76 8.12 5.61 25.33
N PRO A 77 7.82 4.29 25.33
CA PRO A 77 6.46 3.82 25.14
C PRO A 77 5.56 4.58 26.12
N PRO A 78 4.49 5.24 25.65
CA PRO A 78 3.59 5.95 26.54
C PRO A 78 3.15 4.98 27.63
N PRO A 79 3.04 5.42 28.90
CA PRO A 79 2.61 4.55 29.98
C PRO A 79 1.35 3.82 29.53
N ALA A 80 1.36 2.49 29.62
CA ALA A 80 0.31 1.63 29.10
C ALA A 80 -1.03 2.08 29.70
N SER A 81 -1.76 2.88 28.94
CA SER A 81 -3.07 3.35 29.36
C SER A 81 -4.05 2.20 29.10
N PRO A 82 -4.84 1.79 30.09
CA PRO A 82 -5.81 0.70 29.91
C PRO A 82 -6.95 1.07 28.93
N SER A 83 -6.99 2.31 28.44
CA SER A 83 -8.00 2.76 27.48
C SER A 83 -7.60 2.42 26.06
N ARG A 84 -8.48 1.66 25.38
CA ARG A 84 -8.41 1.41 23.92
C ARG A 84 -8.45 2.69 23.06
N PHE A 85 -8.80 3.82 23.67
CA PHE A 85 -8.90 5.13 23.02
C PHE A 85 -7.77 6.08 23.43
N ALA A 86 -6.81 5.62 24.25
CA ALA A 86 -5.65 6.42 24.58
C ALA A 86 -4.88 6.78 23.30
N GLY A 87 -4.58 8.07 23.11
CA GLY A 87 -3.87 8.56 21.92
C GLY A 87 -4.76 8.92 20.72
N LEU A 88 -6.06 8.57 20.72
CA LEU A 88 -6.95 8.85 19.58
C LEU A 88 -6.99 10.35 19.21
N SER A 89 -6.96 11.24 20.20
CA SER A 89 -6.94 12.69 19.96
C SER A 89 -5.66 13.17 19.30
N SER A 90 -4.52 12.55 19.62
CA SER A 90 -3.22 12.83 19.00
C SER A 90 -3.22 12.33 17.55
N ASP A 91 -3.72 11.13 17.34
CA ASP A 91 -3.78 10.50 16.01
C ASP A 91 -4.71 11.27 15.08
N VAL A 92 -5.89 11.68 15.56
CA VAL A 92 -6.83 12.51 14.78
C VAL A 92 -6.22 13.87 14.43
N ARG A 93 -5.55 14.53 15.38
CA ARG A 93 -4.86 15.81 15.11
C ARG A 93 -3.73 15.63 14.09
N TYR A 94 -3.00 14.53 14.19
CA TYR A 94 -1.92 14.19 13.26
C TYR A 94 -2.47 13.91 11.86
N ALA A 95 -3.50 13.08 11.75
CA ALA A 95 -4.18 12.77 10.49
C ALA A 95 -4.74 14.03 9.83
N ALA A 96 -5.39 14.92 10.59
CA ALA A 96 -5.88 16.21 10.10
C ALA A 96 -4.76 17.11 9.57
N ARG A 97 -3.61 17.15 10.28
CA ARG A 97 -2.43 17.89 9.81
C ARG A 97 -1.84 17.28 8.54
N LEU A 98 -1.85 15.95 8.41
CA LEU A 98 -1.35 15.25 7.24
C LEU A 98 -2.25 15.52 6.02
N LEU A 99 -3.57 15.45 6.18
CA LEU A 99 -4.56 15.81 5.16
C LEU A 99 -4.35 17.23 4.63
N ARG A 100 -4.05 18.19 5.51
CA ARG A 100 -3.77 19.59 5.12
C ARG A 100 -2.41 19.76 4.44
N ARG A 101 -1.42 18.93 4.76
CA ARG A 101 -0.07 18.98 4.15
C ARG A 101 -0.03 18.34 2.77
N GLN A 102 -0.87 17.35 2.50
CA GLN A 102 -0.89 16.60 1.24
C GLN A 102 -2.29 16.65 0.58
N PRO A 103 -2.75 17.85 0.14
CA PRO A 103 -4.13 18.06 -0.30
C PRO A 103 -4.51 17.25 -1.55
N ARG A 104 -3.57 16.95 -2.45
CA ARG A 104 -3.85 16.17 -3.68
C ARG A 104 -4.28 14.73 -3.37
N HIS A 105 -3.59 14.07 -2.45
CA HIS A 105 -3.91 12.69 -2.05
C HIS A 105 -5.22 12.65 -1.26
N ALA A 106 -5.41 13.62 -0.36
CA ALA A 106 -6.65 13.77 0.40
C ALA A 106 -7.86 13.93 -0.52
N LEU A 107 -7.76 14.78 -1.54
CA LEU A 107 -8.85 15.03 -2.50
C LEU A 107 -9.27 13.74 -3.22
N LEU A 108 -8.31 12.98 -3.74
CA LEU A 108 -8.61 11.73 -4.45
C LEU A 108 -9.34 10.72 -3.56
N ALA A 109 -8.86 10.57 -2.32
CA ALA A 109 -9.50 9.70 -1.34
C ALA A 109 -10.93 10.16 -1.00
N ILE A 110 -11.11 11.46 -0.75
CA ILE A 110 -12.42 12.06 -0.43
C ILE A 110 -13.41 11.87 -1.59
N VAL A 111 -13.00 12.17 -2.83
CA VAL A 111 -13.86 12.04 -4.01
C VAL A 111 -14.28 10.58 -4.21
N THR A 112 -13.33 9.65 -4.10
CA THR A 112 -13.62 8.22 -4.25
C THR A 112 -14.61 7.74 -3.20
N MET A 113 -14.40 8.15 -1.93
CA MET A 113 -15.30 7.81 -0.84
C MET A 113 -16.69 8.43 -1.03
N ALA A 114 -16.75 9.70 -1.45
CA ALA A 114 -17.99 10.41 -1.69
C ALA A 114 -18.82 9.76 -2.81
N VAL A 115 -18.17 9.32 -3.89
CA VAL A 115 -18.82 8.60 -4.99
C VAL A 115 -19.39 7.27 -4.49
N GLY A 116 -18.61 6.47 -3.75
CA GLY A 116 -19.08 5.18 -3.23
C GLY A 116 -20.25 5.31 -2.26
N ILE A 117 -20.17 6.25 -1.32
CA ILE A 117 -21.23 6.53 -0.34
C ILE A 117 -22.47 7.08 -1.06
N GLY A 118 -22.30 8.04 -1.97
CA GLY A 118 -23.39 8.67 -2.71
C GLY A 118 -24.13 7.69 -3.61
N ALA A 119 -23.39 6.88 -4.38
CA ALA A 119 -23.98 5.87 -5.26
C ALA A 119 -24.83 4.86 -4.48
N THR A 120 -24.31 4.36 -3.36
CA THR A 120 -25.02 3.41 -2.50
C THR A 120 -26.28 4.04 -1.89
N THR A 121 -26.16 5.28 -1.42
CA THR A 121 -27.27 6.02 -0.81
C THR A 121 -28.38 6.33 -1.83
N VAL A 122 -28.01 6.74 -3.05
CA VAL A 122 -28.94 7.03 -4.14
C VAL A 122 -29.66 5.76 -4.57
N LEU A 123 -28.92 4.66 -4.75
CA LEU A 123 -29.52 3.38 -5.13
C LEU A 123 -30.55 2.95 -4.10
N PHE A 124 -30.19 2.95 -2.81
CA PHE A 124 -31.11 2.59 -1.72
C PHE A 124 -32.32 3.53 -1.65
N SER A 125 -32.11 4.84 -1.81
CA SER A 125 -33.20 5.83 -1.78
C SER A 125 -34.18 5.60 -2.92
N LEU A 126 -33.69 5.27 -4.12
CA LEU A 126 -34.51 4.97 -5.29
C LEU A 126 -35.28 3.66 -5.10
N THR A 127 -34.63 2.58 -4.68
CA THR A 127 -35.33 1.31 -4.41
C THR A 127 -36.34 1.48 -3.29
N TYR A 128 -36.00 2.18 -2.21
CA TYR A 128 -36.96 2.43 -1.14
C TYR A 128 -38.15 3.26 -1.62
N GLY A 129 -37.92 4.31 -2.43
CA GLY A 129 -38.98 5.15 -2.97
C GLY A 129 -39.89 4.47 -3.98
N VAL A 130 -39.37 3.54 -4.79
CA VAL A 130 -40.11 2.89 -5.88
C VAL A 130 -40.67 1.52 -5.48
N LEU A 131 -39.88 0.68 -4.81
CA LEU A 131 -40.27 -0.70 -4.46
C LEU A 131 -40.91 -0.78 -3.07
N VAL A 132 -40.43 0.00 -2.09
CA VAL A 132 -40.79 -0.22 -0.68
C VAL A 132 -41.89 0.74 -0.21
N ARG A 133 -41.87 2.00 -0.67
CA ARG A 133 -42.90 2.96 -0.32
C ARG A 133 -44.20 2.53 -1.00
N PRO A 134 -45.25 2.15 -0.25
CA PRO A 134 -46.52 1.80 -0.85
C PRO A 134 -46.99 3.02 -1.64
N LEU A 135 -47.17 2.86 -2.96
CA LEU A 135 -47.64 3.94 -3.81
C LEU A 135 -48.95 4.47 -3.21
N PRO A 136 -49.09 5.79 -3.01
CA PRO A 136 -50.28 6.40 -2.43
C PRO A 136 -51.42 6.38 -3.47
N TRP A 137 -51.86 5.19 -3.85
CA TRP A 137 -53.05 4.99 -4.66
C TRP A 137 -54.27 5.03 -3.74
N PRO A 138 -55.17 6.01 -3.88
CA PRO A 138 -56.48 5.92 -3.26
C PRO A 138 -57.18 4.68 -3.81
N ASN A 139 -57.51 3.72 -2.94
CA ASN A 139 -58.09 2.41 -3.30
C ASN A 139 -57.12 1.42 -3.99
N GLY A 140 -55.92 1.22 -3.44
CA GLY A 140 -54.94 0.22 -3.92
C GLY A 140 -55.50 -1.21 -4.07
N ASP A 141 -56.54 -1.56 -3.31
CA ASP A 141 -57.25 -2.84 -3.38
C ASP A 141 -57.96 -3.09 -4.73
N ARG A 142 -58.09 -2.05 -5.56
CA ARG A 142 -58.74 -2.11 -6.88
C ARG A 142 -57.75 -2.20 -8.05
N ILE A 143 -56.45 -2.36 -7.79
CA ILE A 143 -55.44 -2.49 -8.83
C ILE A 143 -55.57 -3.88 -9.47
N VAL A 144 -55.88 -3.92 -10.77
CA VAL A 144 -56.01 -5.15 -11.55
C VAL A 144 -54.94 -5.16 -12.65
N VAL A 145 -54.22 -6.27 -12.80
CA VAL A 145 -53.23 -6.44 -13.87
C VAL A 145 -53.94 -6.95 -15.12
N LEU A 146 -54.07 -6.11 -16.14
CA LEU A 146 -54.57 -6.50 -17.45
C LEU A 146 -53.46 -7.23 -18.21
N GLN A 147 -53.57 -8.55 -18.33
CA GLN A 147 -52.73 -9.35 -19.22
C GLN A 147 -53.44 -9.57 -20.54
N GLU A 148 -52.94 -8.96 -21.61
CA GLU A 148 -53.39 -9.27 -22.97
C GLU A 148 -52.80 -10.62 -23.39
N THR A 149 -53.62 -11.67 -23.31
CA THR A 149 -53.26 -12.95 -23.92
C THR A 149 -53.66 -12.87 -25.39
N ARG A 150 -52.69 -12.66 -26.28
CA ARG A 150 -52.93 -12.76 -27.73
C ARG A 150 -53.12 -14.23 -28.09
N GLY A 151 -54.34 -14.72 -27.90
CA GLY A 151 -54.84 -15.98 -28.45
C GLY A 151 -55.01 -15.86 -29.95
N GLY A 152 -53.88 -15.75 -30.66
CA GLY A 152 -53.84 -15.72 -32.10
C GLY A 152 -54.03 -17.13 -32.66
N ASN A 153 -55.23 -17.35 -33.20
CA ASN A 153 -55.62 -18.34 -34.21
C ASN A 153 -56.24 -19.66 -33.70
N ALA A 154 -57.53 -19.83 -34.02
CA ALA A 154 -57.95 -20.91 -34.93
C ALA A 154 -59.36 -20.63 -35.47
N PRO A 155 -59.51 -20.30 -36.77
CA PRO A 155 -60.67 -20.70 -37.52
C PRO A 155 -60.27 -21.76 -38.57
N ARG A 156 -60.74 -22.97 -38.27
CA ARG A 156 -61.06 -24.12 -39.14
C ARG A 156 -59.91 -24.92 -39.76
#